data_AF-A0A0S8E571-F1
#
_entry.id   AF-A0A0S8E571-F1
#
_cell.length_a   1.000
_cell.length_b   1.000
_cell.length_c   1.000
_cell.angle_alpha   90.00
_cell.angle_beta   90.00
_cell.angle_gamma   90.00
#
_symmetry.space_group_name_H-M   'P 1'
#
loop_
_entity.id
_entity.type
_entity.pdbx_description
1 polymer ?
#
loop_
_entity_poly.entity_id
_entity_poly.type
_entity_poly.pdbx_seq_one_letter_code
_entity_poly.pdbx_strand_id
1 'polypeptide(L)'
;MALLLAANLLLATAEKAKPQTNAEKLTLLARNRQQIPAAPGEFRVLSNRLHWAPSQTAIIICDVWDQHWCKGATRRGAELAPRINEVASKARDMGMLIIHAPSGTMDSYQDHPGRKIAGSAPEAANLPKDIAKWCRWIDENEQAVGYPIDHSDGGCDCEPAC
;
A
#
# COMPACT_ATOMS: atom_id res chain seq x y z
N MET A 1 38.39 -29.98 53.92
CA MET A 1 36.97 -29.56 53.79
C MET A 1 36.92 -28.46 52.75
N ALA A 2 36.85 -28.82 51.46
CA ALA A 2 36.81 -27.88 50.35
C ALA A 2 35.41 -27.95 49.74
N LEU A 3 34.61 -26.90 49.92
CA LEU A 3 33.29 -26.78 49.30
C LEU A 3 33.46 -26.36 47.83
N LEU A 4 33.03 -27.23 46.91
CA LEU A 4 32.80 -26.90 45.52
C LEU A 4 31.44 -26.21 45.39
N LEU A 5 31.42 -24.92 45.02
CA LEU A 5 30.21 -24.23 44.58
C LEU A 5 30.01 -24.52 43.08
N ALA A 6 29.01 -25.34 42.74
CA ALA A 6 28.56 -25.50 41.36
C ALA A 6 27.54 -24.40 41.03
N ALA A 7 27.93 -23.44 40.19
CA ALA A 7 27.01 -22.45 39.64
C ALA A 7 26.21 -23.08 38.50
N ASN A 8 24.93 -23.39 38.74
CA ASN A 8 24.01 -23.82 37.69
C ASN A 8 23.59 -22.60 36.85
N LEU A 9 24.24 -22.44 35.70
CA LEU A 9 23.85 -21.47 34.68
C LEU A 9 22.63 -22.02 33.92
N LEU A 10 21.43 -21.52 34.24
CA LEU A 10 20.22 -21.79 33.46
C LEU A 10 20.35 -21.06 32.11
N LEU A 11 20.74 -21.78 31.05
CA LEU A 11 20.58 -21.30 29.68
C LEU A 11 19.08 -21.37 29.33
N ALA A 12 18.42 -20.21 29.37
CA ALA A 12 17.09 -20.07 28.78
C ALA A 12 17.22 -20.19 27.26
N THR A 13 16.85 -21.34 26.71
CA THR A 13 16.70 -21.49 25.27
C THR A 13 15.52 -20.63 24.84
N ALA A 14 15.78 -19.57 24.08
CA ALA A 14 14.74 -18.85 23.36
C ALA A 14 14.13 -19.80 22.32
N GLU A 15 13.01 -20.43 22.67
CA GLU A 15 12.19 -21.10 21.68
C GLU A 15 11.72 -20.03 20.68
N LYS A 16 12.15 -20.17 19.43
CA LYS A 16 11.55 -19.41 18.33
C LYS A 16 10.05 -19.68 18.35
N ALA A 17 9.28 -18.65 18.67
CA ALA A 17 7.83 -18.71 18.58
C ALA A 17 7.44 -19.23 17.19
N LYS A 18 6.71 -20.35 17.15
CA LYS A 18 6.08 -20.82 15.92
C LYS A 18 5.12 -19.73 15.45
N PRO A 19 5.11 -19.35 14.16
CA PRO A 19 4.11 -18.43 13.65
C PRO A 19 2.73 -19.06 13.90
N GLN A 20 1.87 -18.35 14.63
CA GLN A 20 0.49 -18.79 14.83
C GLN A 20 -0.24 -18.74 13.49
N THR A 21 -0.53 -19.91 12.92
CA THR A 21 -1.16 -20.08 11.61
C THR A 21 -2.69 -19.93 11.64
N ASN A 22 -3.24 -19.17 12.58
CA ASN A 22 -4.64 -18.78 12.51
C ASN A 22 -4.73 -17.37 11.93
N ALA A 23 -4.21 -17.20 10.71
CA ALA A 23 -4.33 -15.95 9.98
C ALA A 23 -5.81 -15.79 9.59
N GLU A 24 -6.54 -15.05 10.43
CA GLU A 24 -7.93 -14.68 10.16
C GLU A 24 -7.98 -14.07 8.75
N LYS A 25 -8.74 -14.68 7.84
CA LYS A 25 -8.77 -14.26 6.44
C LYS A 25 -9.31 -12.83 6.36
N LEU A 26 -8.59 -11.94 5.68
CA LEU A 26 -9.09 -10.61 5.37
C LEU A 26 -10.29 -10.75 4.44
N THR A 27 -11.46 -10.32 4.90
CA THR A 27 -12.69 -10.34 4.11
C THR A 27 -13.01 -8.95 3.60
N LEU A 28 -12.99 -8.78 2.27
CA LEU A 28 -13.31 -7.52 1.61
C LEU A 28 -14.63 -7.63 0.86
N LEU A 29 -15.48 -6.60 0.98
CA LEU A 29 -16.67 -6.43 0.15
C LEU A 29 -16.30 -5.56 -1.04
N ALA A 30 -15.86 -6.19 -2.13
CA ALA A 30 -15.48 -5.52 -3.36
C ALA A 30 -16.72 -5.19 -4.19
N ARG A 31 -16.68 -4.06 -4.89
CA ARG A 31 -17.69 -3.67 -5.87
C ARG A 31 -17.04 -3.48 -7.23
N ASN A 32 -17.70 -3.96 -8.28
CA ASN A 32 -17.30 -3.69 -9.66
C ASN A 32 -18.51 -3.24 -10.50
N ARG A 33 -18.24 -2.56 -11.62
CA ARG A 33 -19.25 -2.19 -12.61
C ARG A 33 -19.04 -3.04 -13.86
N GLN A 34 -20.10 -3.69 -14.32
CA GLN A 34 -20.10 -4.50 -15.53
C GLN A 34 -21.09 -3.91 -16.54
N GLN A 35 -20.64 -3.71 -17.78
CA GLN A 35 -21.52 -3.27 -18.87
C GLN A 35 -22.62 -4.31 -19.11
N ILE A 36 -23.84 -3.84 -19.32
CA ILE A 36 -24.97 -4.71 -19.67
C ILE A 36 -24.85 -5.02 -21.17
N PRO A 37 -24.71 -6.31 -21.59
CA PRO A 37 -24.43 -6.64 -22.99
C PRO A 37 -25.46 -6.09 -23.99
N ALA A 38 -26.72 -5.99 -23.58
CA ALA A 38 -27.82 -5.53 -24.42
C ALA A 38 -28.10 -4.01 -24.32
N ALA A 39 -27.35 -3.27 -23.49
CA ALA A 39 -27.57 -1.84 -23.27
C ALA A 39 -26.23 -1.09 -23.20
N PRO A 40 -25.70 -0.64 -24.35
CA PRO A 40 -24.48 0.16 -24.41
C PRO A 40 -24.57 1.40 -23.51
N GLY A 41 -23.52 1.67 -22.72
CA GLY A 41 -23.50 2.80 -21.78
C GLY A 41 -24.18 2.54 -20.43
N GLU A 42 -24.96 1.45 -20.31
CA GLU A 42 -25.54 1.03 -19.04
C GLU A 42 -24.67 0.00 -18.33
N PHE A 43 -24.57 0.15 -17.01
CA PHE A 43 -23.74 -0.69 -16.16
C PHE A 43 -24.52 -1.16 -14.95
N ARG A 44 -24.35 -2.45 -14.60
CA ARG A 44 -24.79 -2.99 -13.31
C ARG A 44 -23.64 -2.97 -12.31
N VAL A 45 -23.95 -2.71 -11.05
CA VAL A 45 -22.99 -2.81 -9.94
C VAL A 45 -23.09 -4.21 -9.34
N LEU A 46 -21.98 -4.93 -9.31
CA LEU A 46 -21.87 -6.23 -8.64
C LEU A 46 -21.10 -6.07 -7.34
N SER A 47 -21.54 -6.80 -6.31
CA SER A 47 -20.86 -6.87 -5.01
C SER A 47 -20.36 -8.28 -4.77
N ASN A 48 -19.07 -8.42 -4.50
CA ASN A 48 -18.41 -9.71 -4.29
C ASN A 48 -17.68 -9.71 -2.95
N ARG A 49 -17.75 -10.84 -2.25
CA ARG A 49 -16.94 -11.08 -1.07
C ARG A 49 -15.62 -11.71 -1.49
N LEU A 50 -14.51 -11.02 -1.22
CA LEU A 50 -13.16 -11.52 -1.43
C LEU A 50 -12.58 -11.97 -0.11
N HIS A 51 -11.81 -13.05 -0.14
CA HIS A 51 -11.08 -13.57 1.02
C HIS A 51 -9.60 -13.64 0.67
N TRP A 52 -8.79 -12.83 1.35
CA TRP A 52 -7.35 -12.76 1.12
C TRP A 52 -6.59 -13.25 2.35
N ALA A 53 -5.49 -13.95 2.11
CA ALA A 53 -4.57 -14.32 3.17
C ALA A 53 -3.70 -13.10 3.51
N PRO A 54 -3.70 -12.60 4.76
CA PRO A 54 -2.92 -11.42 5.13
C PRO A 54 -1.43 -11.55 4.78
N SER A 55 -0.85 -12.73 5.00
CA SER A 55 0.56 -13.04 4.70
C SER A 55 0.90 -13.04 3.20
N GLN A 56 -0.10 -13.04 2.32
CA GLN A 56 0.06 -12.96 0.87
C GLN A 56 -0.52 -11.65 0.31
N THR A 57 -0.77 -10.67 1.17
CA THR A 57 -1.38 -9.39 0.79
C THR A 57 -0.51 -8.22 1.22
N ALA A 58 -0.41 -7.22 0.36
CA ALA A 58 0.23 -5.95 0.68
C ALA A 58 -0.73 -4.77 0.46
N ILE A 59 -0.55 -3.70 1.22
CA ILE A 59 -1.16 -2.40 0.96
C ILE A 59 -0.05 -1.44 0.53
N ILE A 60 -0.24 -0.78 -0.60
CA ILE A 60 0.65 0.28 -1.08
C ILE A 60 -0.01 1.63 -0.78
N ILE A 61 0.69 2.46 -0.02
CA ILE A 61 0.32 3.85 0.25
C ILE A 61 1.09 4.70 -0.75
N CYS A 62 0.43 5.02 -1.86
CA CYS A 62 1.02 5.77 -2.97
C CYS A 62 0.89 7.28 -2.74
N ASP A 63 1.99 8.01 -2.94
CA ASP A 63 2.02 9.48 -3.02
C ASP A 63 1.32 10.22 -1.86
N VAL A 64 1.47 9.68 -0.65
CA VAL A 64 1.11 10.40 0.58
C VAL A 64 2.36 11.07 1.15
N TRP A 65 2.38 12.39 1.08
CA TRP A 65 3.48 13.25 1.53
C TRP A 65 3.08 13.93 2.84
N ASP A 66 4.05 14.35 3.63
CA ASP A 66 3.82 15.24 4.77
C ASP A 66 3.38 16.64 4.29
N GLN A 67 3.98 17.13 3.21
CA GLN A 67 3.63 18.37 2.54
C GLN A 67 3.66 18.21 1.02
N HIS A 68 2.60 18.69 0.37
CA HIS A 68 2.54 18.84 -1.09
C HIS A 68 2.77 20.31 -1.46
N TRP A 69 3.31 20.58 -2.65
CA TRP A 69 3.54 21.95 -3.12
C TRP A 69 2.23 22.78 -3.18
N CYS A 70 1.11 22.13 -3.53
CA CYS A 70 -0.23 22.68 -3.40
C CYS A 70 -0.72 22.61 -1.94
N LYS A 71 -1.04 23.78 -1.35
CA LYS A 71 -1.58 23.89 0.02
C LYS A 71 -2.94 23.21 0.18
N GLY A 72 -3.79 23.26 -0.85
CA GLY A 72 -5.10 22.60 -0.87
C GLY A 72 -4.96 21.08 -0.81
N ALA A 73 -4.09 20.52 -1.64
CA ALA A 73 -3.75 19.10 -1.61
C ALA A 73 -3.18 18.67 -0.24
N THR A 74 -2.29 19.49 0.35
CA THR A 74 -1.77 19.24 1.69
C THR A 74 -2.89 19.15 2.74
N ARG A 75 -3.86 20.08 2.72
CA ARG A 75 -5.01 20.05 3.66
C ARG A 75 -5.88 18.80 3.48
N ARG A 76 -6.25 18.46 2.24
CA ARG A 76 -7.05 17.25 1.95
C ARG A 76 -6.29 15.97 2.34
N GLY A 77 -4.99 15.92 2.07
CA GLY A 77 -4.13 14.80 2.47
C GLY A 77 -4.10 14.63 4.00
N ALA A 78 -3.96 15.74 4.74
CA ALA A 78 -3.97 15.73 6.20
C ALA A 78 -5.29 15.20 6.78
N GLU A 79 -6.44 15.46 6.14
CA GLU A 79 -7.73 14.89 6.57
C GLU A 79 -7.80 13.36 6.36
N LEU A 80 -7.16 12.84 5.32
CA LEU A 80 -7.13 11.39 5.02
C LEU A 80 -6.09 10.63 5.85
N ALA A 81 -4.98 11.29 6.23
CA ALA A 81 -3.83 10.64 6.88
C ALA A 81 -4.19 9.82 8.14
N PRO A 82 -5.04 10.30 9.07
CA PRO A 82 -5.44 9.51 10.24
C PRO A 82 -6.13 8.20 9.86
N ARG A 83 -7.02 8.24 8.86
CA ARG A 83 -7.76 7.05 8.40
C ARG A 83 -6.84 6.07 7.67
N ILE A 84 -5.91 6.57 6.86
CA ILE A 84 -4.88 5.76 6.22
C ILE A 84 -4.04 5.05 7.28
N ASN A 85 -3.63 5.76 8.34
CA ASN A 85 -2.88 5.19 9.43
C ASN A 85 -3.66 4.10 10.18
N GLU A 86 -4.95 4.32 10.47
CA GLU A 86 -5.79 3.29 11.12
C GLU A 86 -5.87 2.00 10.28
N VAL A 87 -6.07 2.13 8.96
CA VAL A 87 -6.10 0.99 8.04
C VAL A 87 -4.74 0.29 8.01
N ALA A 88 -3.65 1.06 7.89
CA ALA A 88 -2.30 0.51 7.82
C ALA A 88 -1.90 -0.20 9.13
N SER A 89 -2.27 0.34 10.29
CA SER A 89 -2.00 -0.28 11.59
C SER A 89 -2.75 -1.60 11.73
N LYS A 90 -4.07 -1.62 11.47
CA LYS A 90 -4.86 -2.87 11.51
C LYS A 90 -4.33 -3.92 10.54
N ALA A 91 -3.92 -3.51 9.34
CA ALA A 91 -3.33 -4.41 8.35
C ALA A 91 -1.97 -4.99 8.82
N ARG A 92 -1.12 -4.18 9.46
CA ARG A 92 0.13 -4.66 10.08
C ARG A 92 -0.14 -5.65 11.20
N ASP A 93 -1.13 -5.39 12.05
CA ASP A 93 -1.52 -6.30 13.14
C ASP A 93 -1.98 -7.67 12.60
N MET A 94 -2.56 -7.70 11.39
CA MET A 94 -2.92 -8.94 10.69
C MET A 94 -1.74 -9.61 9.97
N GLY A 95 -0.55 -9.01 9.95
CA GLY A 95 0.64 -9.53 9.28
C GLY A 95 0.74 -9.19 7.78
N MET A 96 0.00 -8.20 7.30
CA MET A 96 0.12 -7.70 5.93
C MET A 96 1.35 -6.82 5.76
N LEU A 97 1.93 -6.81 4.55
CA LEU A 97 3.02 -5.90 4.20
C LEU A 97 2.47 -4.50 3.87
N ILE A 98 2.99 -3.46 4.50
CA ILE A 98 2.68 -2.07 4.13
C ILE A 98 3.86 -1.46 3.40
N ILE A 99 3.63 -1.03 2.17
CA ILE A 99 4.62 -0.39 1.31
C ILE A 99 4.28 1.09 1.22
N HIS A 100 5.18 1.94 1.69
CA HIS A 100 5.09 3.39 1.44
C HIS A 100 5.82 3.71 0.15
N ALA A 101 5.13 4.39 -0.76
CA ALA A 101 5.63 4.75 -2.08
C ALA A 101 5.37 6.23 -2.40
N PRO A 102 5.98 7.17 -1.66
CA PRO A 102 5.98 8.57 -2.07
C PRO A 102 6.90 8.81 -3.27
N SER A 103 6.38 9.46 -4.31
CA SER A 103 7.18 9.94 -5.44
C SER A 103 8.20 11.00 -5.00
N GLY A 104 9.33 11.10 -5.73
CA GLY A 104 10.30 12.20 -5.58
C GLY A 104 11.11 12.29 -4.27
N THR A 105 10.84 11.44 -3.27
CA THR A 105 11.43 11.57 -1.92
C THR A 105 11.92 10.24 -1.31
N MET A 106 11.99 9.18 -2.12
CA MET A 106 12.38 7.84 -1.63
C MET A 106 13.79 7.77 -1.02
N ASP A 107 14.71 8.65 -1.45
CA ASP A 107 16.08 8.68 -0.93
C ASP A 107 16.14 9.01 0.56
N SER A 108 15.22 9.86 1.04
CA SER A 108 15.06 10.17 2.47
C SER A 108 14.75 8.92 3.31
N TYR A 109 14.20 7.87 2.69
CA TYR A 109 13.80 6.63 3.33
C TYR A 109 14.74 5.45 3.04
N GLN A 110 15.88 5.67 2.34
CA GLN A 110 16.76 4.60 1.88
C GLN A 110 17.20 3.64 3.01
N ASP A 111 17.42 4.18 4.21
CA ASP A 111 17.85 3.40 5.37
C ASP A 111 16.72 2.91 6.28
N HIS A 112 15.49 3.35 6.03
CA HIS A 112 14.35 3.00 6.84
C HIS A 112 14.07 1.48 6.76
N PRO A 113 13.83 0.77 7.89
CA PRO A 113 13.62 -0.69 7.87
C PRO A 113 12.51 -1.13 6.91
N GLY A 114 11.42 -0.35 6.83
CA GLY A 114 10.33 -0.62 5.89
C GLY A 114 10.76 -0.57 4.42
N ARG A 115 11.68 0.34 4.05
CA ARG A 115 12.22 0.43 2.70
C ARG A 115 13.09 -0.79 2.38
N LYS A 116 13.91 -1.24 3.33
CA LYS A 116 14.75 -2.44 3.20
C LYS A 116 13.91 -3.70 3.03
N ILE A 117 12.83 -3.84 3.79
CA ILE A 117 11.88 -4.95 3.64
C ILE A 117 11.27 -4.95 2.23
N ALA A 118 10.70 -3.84 1.78
CA ALA A 118 10.11 -3.74 0.44
C ALA A 118 11.14 -4.00 -0.67
N GLY A 119 12.37 -3.48 -0.54
CA GLY A 119 13.45 -3.68 -1.51
C GLY A 119 14.01 -5.11 -1.54
N SER A 120 13.83 -5.89 -0.47
CA SER A 120 14.22 -7.30 -0.40
C SER A 120 13.20 -8.27 -0.99
N ALA A 121 12.05 -7.76 -1.45
CA ALA A 121 11.02 -8.59 -2.06
C ALA A 121 11.53 -9.22 -3.37
N PRO A 122 11.19 -10.49 -3.64
CA PRO A 122 11.57 -11.14 -4.88
C PRO A 122 10.91 -10.46 -6.08
N GLU A 123 11.63 -10.40 -7.20
CA GLU A 123 11.10 -9.89 -8.45
C GLU A 123 9.96 -10.79 -8.96
N ALA A 124 8.88 -10.18 -9.42
CA ALA A 124 7.74 -10.92 -9.94
C ALA A 124 8.05 -11.49 -11.34
N ALA A 125 7.63 -12.72 -11.61
CA ALA A 125 7.89 -13.38 -12.90
C ALA A 125 7.15 -12.73 -14.09
N ASN A 126 6.17 -11.88 -13.82
CA ASN A 126 5.24 -11.32 -14.80
C ASN A 126 5.25 -9.78 -14.83
N LEU A 127 6.41 -9.15 -14.60
CA LEU A 127 6.52 -7.70 -14.68
C LEU A 127 6.25 -7.19 -16.13
N PRO A 128 5.36 -6.21 -16.32
CA PRO A 128 5.22 -5.51 -17.59
C PRO A 128 6.54 -4.88 -18.02
N LYS A 129 6.88 -4.97 -19.31
CA LYS A 129 8.15 -4.43 -19.87
C LYS A 129 8.33 -2.94 -19.58
N ASP A 130 7.23 -2.19 -19.54
CA ASP A 130 7.24 -0.74 -19.36
C ASP A 130 6.93 -0.31 -17.93
N ILE A 131 6.99 -1.22 -16.94
CA ILE A 131 6.62 -0.90 -15.55
C ILE A 131 7.47 0.21 -14.92
N ALA A 132 8.69 0.41 -15.41
CA ALA A 132 9.60 1.47 -14.95
C ALA A 132 9.46 2.78 -15.73
N LYS A 133 8.59 2.83 -16.75
CA LYS A 133 8.43 4.01 -17.60
C LYS A 133 7.24 4.85 -17.13
N TRP A 134 7.35 6.15 -17.29
CA TRP A 134 6.23 7.05 -17.10
C TRP A 134 5.10 6.72 -18.08
N CYS A 135 3.89 6.52 -17.55
CA CYS A 135 2.70 6.20 -18.33
C CYS A 135 1.72 7.36 -18.23
N ARG A 136 1.53 8.10 -19.33
CA ARG A 136 0.55 9.19 -19.39
C ARG A 136 -0.84 8.71 -19.78
N TRP A 137 -0.90 7.65 -20.58
CA TRP A 137 -2.11 7.00 -21.06
C TRP A 137 -1.86 5.50 -21.09
N ILE A 138 -2.81 4.71 -20.63
CA ILE A 138 -2.78 3.25 -20.66
C ILE A 138 -2.86 2.75 -22.11
N ASP A 139 -3.73 3.36 -22.92
CA ASP A 139 -3.91 3.05 -24.33
C ASP A 139 -4.47 4.24 -25.13
N GLU A 140 -4.61 4.07 -26.45
CA GLU A 140 -5.15 5.07 -27.37
C GLU A 140 -6.61 5.43 -27.07
N ASN A 141 -7.37 4.49 -26.49
CA ASN A 141 -8.77 4.73 -26.17
C ASN A 141 -8.92 5.64 -24.94
N GLU A 142 -8.13 5.42 -23.88
CA GLU A 142 -8.05 6.34 -22.74
C GLU A 142 -7.59 7.73 -23.20
N GLN A 143 -6.56 7.79 -24.06
CA GLN A 143 -6.08 9.05 -24.61
C GLN A 143 -7.16 9.80 -25.40
N ALA A 144 -7.96 9.10 -26.21
CA ALA A 144 -9.03 9.71 -27.00
C ALA A 144 -10.18 10.25 -26.13
N VAL A 145 -10.48 9.60 -25.00
CA VAL A 145 -11.52 10.04 -24.06
C VAL A 145 -11.03 11.17 -23.16
N GLY A 146 -9.76 11.12 -22.73
CA GLY A 146 -9.16 12.06 -21.79
C GLY A 146 -9.63 11.86 -20.34
N TYR A 147 -9.00 12.58 -19.40
CA TYR A 147 -9.42 12.59 -18.00
C TYR A 147 -10.64 13.50 -17.79
N PRO A 148 -11.54 13.17 -16.85
CA PRO A 148 -12.72 13.98 -16.54
C PRO A 148 -12.39 15.28 -15.77
N ILE A 149 -11.11 15.58 -15.57
CA ILE A 149 -10.59 16.75 -14.87
C ILE A 149 -9.42 17.34 -15.67
N ASP A 150 -9.29 18.67 -15.67
CA ASP A 150 -8.05 19.32 -16.10
C ASP A 150 -7.03 19.25 -14.96
N HIS A 151 -5.85 18.76 -15.31
CA HIS A 151 -4.72 18.54 -14.41
C HIS A 151 -3.41 18.97 -15.10
N SER A 152 -3.51 19.79 -16.15
CA SER A 152 -2.37 20.26 -16.95
C SER A 152 -1.38 21.10 -16.14
N ASP A 153 -1.83 21.71 -15.04
CA ASP A 153 -1.04 22.49 -14.07
C ASP A 153 -0.56 21.66 -12.87
N GLY A 154 -0.80 20.34 -12.87
CA GLY A 154 -0.50 19.46 -11.73
C GLY A 154 -1.61 19.39 -10.68
N GLY A 155 -2.78 20.00 -10.92
CA GLY A 155 -3.98 19.85 -10.09
C GLY A 155 -4.00 20.74 -8.85
N CYS A 156 -3.47 21.97 -8.94
CA CYS A 156 -3.56 22.93 -7.84
C CYS A 156 -4.95 23.59 -7.79
N ASP A 157 -5.60 23.55 -6.63
CA ASP A 157 -6.90 24.18 -6.43
C ASP A 157 -6.82 25.45 -5.55
N CYS A 158 -5.63 26.04 -5.39
CA CYS A 158 -5.45 27.24 -4.58
C CYS A 158 -5.63 28.52 -5.40
N GLU A 159 -6.29 29.52 -4.80
CA GLU A 159 -6.39 30.87 -5.34
C GLU A 159 -5.82 31.90 -4.33
N PRO A 160 -4.77 32.68 -4.69
CA PRO A 160 -3.92 32.48 -5.87
C PRO A 160 -3.15 31.14 -5.81
N ALA A 161 -2.59 30.73 -6.94
CA ALA A 161 -1.73 29.54 -7.00
C ALA A 161 -0.56 29.65 -5.99
N CYS A 162 -0.14 28.50 -5.46
CA CYS A 162 0.84 28.40 -4.37
C CYS A 162 2.26 28.80 -4.77
#